data_AF-A0A238H080-F1
#
_entry.id   AF-A0A238H080-F1
#
_cell.length_a   1.000
_cell.length_b   1.000
_cell.length_c   1.000
_cell.angle_alpha   90.00
_cell.angle_beta   90.00
_cell.angle_gamma   90.00
#
_symmetry.space_group_name_H-M   'P 1'
#
loop_
_entity.id
_entity.type
_entity.pdbx_description
1 polymer ?
#
loop_
_entity_poly.entity_id
_entity_poly.type
_entity_poly.pdbx_seq_one_letter_code
_entity_poly.pdbx_strand_id
1 'polypeptide(L)'
;MTNLTDSYGKEDGDTMDNPINFQINQQTLTLPGGATIADALAAYGARPPYAVALNGAFVARSEHATRALAAGDKLDVVHPVAGG
;
A
#
# COMPACT_ATOMS: atom_id res chain seq x y z
N MET A 1 8.92 6.43 -33.95
CA MET A 1 9.24 6.77 -32.56
C MET A 1 8.07 6.34 -31.71
N THR A 2 8.27 5.44 -30.75
CA THR A 2 7.20 4.80 -29.98
C THR A 2 6.50 5.82 -29.07
N ASN A 3 5.23 6.11 -29.34
CA ASN A 3 4.37 6.83 -28.41
C ASN A 3 4.03 5.89 -27.26
N LEU A 4 4.75 6.02 -26.15
CA LEU A 4 4.45 5.40 -24.86
C LEU A 4 3.99 6.51 -23.92
N THR A 5 2.73 6.89 -24.05
CA THR A 5 2.01 7.53 -22.96
C THR A 5 0.79 6.67 -22.74
N ASP A 6 0.97 5.76 -21.79
CA ASP A 6 -0.04 4.80 -21.37
C ASP A 6 -1.34 5.55 -21.09
N SER A 7 -2.38 5.05 -21.73
CA SER A 7 -3.65 5.71 -21.90
C SER A 7 -4.43 5.67 -20.58
N TYR A 8 -4.31 6.71 -19.76
CA TYR A 8 -5.29 7.04 -18.72
C TYR A 8 -6.57 7.57 -19.38
N GLY A 9 -7.22 6.71 -20.15
CA GLY A 9 -8.59 6.91 -20.62
C GLY A 9 -9.53 6.11 -19.72
N LYS A 10 -10.38 6.82 -18.97
CA LYS A 10 -11.84 6.64 -18.85
C LYS A 10 -12.34 7.70 -17.85
N GLU A 11 -12.81 8.80 -18.41
CA GLU A 11 -13.54 9.87 -17.73
C GLU A 11 -14.99 9.41 -17.52
N ASP A 12 -15.22 8.59 -16.49
CA ASP A 12 -16.55 8.38 -15.91
C ASP A 12 -16.47 8.92 -14.47
N GLY A 13 -17.01 10.12 -14.26
CA GLY A 13 -16.85 10.86 -13.01
C GLY A 13 -17.64 10.23 -11.86
N ASP A 14 -16.92 9.73 -10.83
CA ASP A 14 -17.27 9.78 -9.40
C ASP A 14 -16.12 9.18 -8.55
N THR A 15 -14.97 9.88 -8.43
CA THR A 15 -14.01 9.84 -7.29
C THR A 15 -12.69 10.52 -7.70
N MET A 16 -12.48 11.76 -7.25
CA MET A 16 -11.18 12.47 -7.39
C MET A 16 -10.16 11.95 -6.38
N ASP A 17 -10.00 10.65 -6.32
CA ASP A 17 -9.15 10.05 -5.33
C ASP A 17 -7.77 9.81 -5.94
N ASN A 18 -6.92 10.84 -5.79
CA ASN A 18 -5.63 10.91 -6.45
C ASN A 18 -4.77 9.69 -6.06
N PRO A 19 -4.34 8.86 -7.03
CA PRO A 19 -3.66 7.62 -6.72
C PRO A 19 -2.35 7.89 -5.98
N ILE A 20 -2.08 7.08 -4.96
CA ILE A 20 -0.86 7.11 -4.17
C ILE A 20 0.07 6.00 -4.62
N ASN A 21 1.34 6.34 -4.82
CA ASN A 21 2.42 5.38 -5.02
C ASN A 21 3.14 5.15 -3.70
N PHE A 22 3.37 3.90 -3.31
CA PHE A 22 4.08 3.54 -2.09
C PHE A 22 4.89 2.28 -2.32
N GLN A 23 5.77 1.94 -1.40
CA GLN A 23 6.62 0.76 -1.49
C GLN A 23 6.23 -0.25 -0.41
N ILE A 24 6.06 -1.52 -0.75
CA ILE A 24 5.84 -2.62 0.19
C ILE A 24 6.85 -3.73 -0.02
N ASN A 25 7.65 -4.09 0.99
CA ASN A 25 8.69 -5.14 0.84
C ASN A 25 9.55 -4.96 -0.45
N GLN A 26 10.05 -3.75 -0.71
CA GLN A 26 10.79 -3.35 -1.93
C GLN A 26 9.97 -3.32 -3.24
N GLN A 27 8.69 -3.71 -3.24
CA GLN A 27 7.80 -3.64 -4.40
C GLN A 27 7.01 -2.33 -4.42
N THR A 28 7.05 -1.58 -5.53
CA THR A 28 6.21 -0.38 -5.68
C THR A 28 4.80 -0.78 -6.08
N LEU A 29 3.80 -0.32 -5.32
CA LEU A 29 2.38 -0.47 -5.61
C LEU A 29 1.70 0.89 -5.73
N THR A 30 0.61 0.91 -6.48
CA THR A 30 -0.25 2.09 -6.64
C THR A 30 -1.65 1.74 -6.17
N LEU A 31 -2.21 2.58 -5.29
CA LEU A 31 -3.56 2.45 -4.78
C LEU A 31 -4.33 3.77 -4.94
N PRO A 32 -5.67 3.73 -4.87
CA PRO A 32 -6.46 4.94 -4.66
C PRO A 32 -5.92 5.76 -3.46
N GLY A 33 -5.97 7.08 -3.57
CA GLY A 33 -5.84 7.98 -2.43
C GLY A 33 -6.71 7.59 -1.23
N GLY A 34 -6.24 7.92 -0.04
CA GLY A 34 -6.94 7.51 1.18
C GLY A 34 -7.00 5.98 1.43
N ALA A 35 -6.41 5.15 0.56
CA ALA A 35 -6.24 3.73 0.83
C ALA A 35 -5.47 3.54 2.15
N THR A 36 -5.82 2.50 2.88
CA THR A 36 -5.27 2.22 4.20
C THR A 36 -4.20 1.14 4.13
N ILE A 37 -3.45 0.97 5.21
CA ILE A 37 -2.51 -0.14 5.34
C ILE A 37 -3.21 -1.48 5.08
N ALA A 38 -4.45 -1.67 5.56
CA ALA A 38 -5.20 -2.90 5.32
C ALA A 38 -5.46 -3.17 3.83
N ASP A 39 -5.77 -2.11 3.06
CA ASP A 39 -5.98 -2.21 1.62
C ASP A 39 -4.68 -2.60 0.89
N ALA A 40 -3.56 -1.97 1.27
CA ALA A 40 -2.25 -2.34 0.76
C ALA A 40 -1.83 -3.77 1.07
N LEU A 41 -2.11 -4.26 2.28
CA LEU A 41 -1.86 -5.66 2.66
C LEU A 41 -2.71 -6.63 1.84
N ALA A 42 -3.98 -6.27 1.57
CA ALA A 42 -4.86 -7.07 0.74
C ALA A 42 -4.40 -7.11 -0.72
N ALA A 43 -4.02 -5.96 -1.29
CA ALA A 43 -3.48 -5.84 -2.64
C ALA A 43 -2.15 -6.60 -2.80
N TYR A 44 -1.30 -6.59 -1.77
CA TYR A 44 -0.06 -7.36 -1.73
C TYR A 44 -0.28 -8.86 -1.48
N GLY A 45 -1.42 -9.25 -0.91
CA GLY A 45 -1.71 -10.63 -0.55
C GLY A 45 -0.99 -11.11 0.71
N ALA A 46 -0.69 -10.21 1.67
CA ALA A 46 -0.07 -10.56 2.94
C ALA A 46 -0.95 -11.55 3.73
N ARG A 47 -0.34 -12.61 4.27
CA ARG A 47 -1.05 -13.64 5.05
C ARG A 47 -0.52 -13.72 6.49
N PRO A 48 -1.39 -13.64 7.51
CA PRO A 48 -0.95 -13.69 8.90
C PRO A 48 -0.33 -15.07 9.24
N PRO A 49 0.59 -15.14 10.23
CA PRO A 49 1.01 -14.04 11.12
C PRO A 49 2.07 -13.13 10.48
N TYR A 50 1.82 -11.81 10.52
CA TYR A 50 2.78 -10.79 10.12
C TYR A 50 2.75 -9.61 11.07
N ALA A 51 3.83 -8.84 11.08
CA ALA A 51 3.89 -7.49 11.62
C ALA A 51 4.14 -6.51 10.46
N VAL A 52 3.66 -5.29 10.63
CA VAL A 52 3.75 -4.24 9.60
C VAL A 52 4.47 -3.05 10.17
N ALA A 53 5.45 -2.53 9.45
CA ALA A 53 6.11 -1.28 9.77
C ALA A 53 5.88 -0.25 8.66
N LEU A 54 5.42 0.94 9.02
CA LEU A 54 5.27 2.08 8.13
C LEU A 54 6.44 3.04 8.36
N ASN A 55 7.26 3.26 7.34
CA ASN A 55 8.51 4.03 7.39
C ASN A 55 9.44 3.60 8.53
N GLY A 56 9.48 2.30 8.83
CA GLY A 56 10.27 1.74 9.92
C GLY A 56 9.62 1.82 11.31
N ALA A 57 8.42 2.38 11.43
CA ALA A 57 7.64 2.38 12.67
C ALA A 57 6.59 1.26 12.65
N PHE A 58 6.62 0.36 13.64
CA PHE A 58 5.63 -0.72 13.75
C PHE A 58 4.22 -0.16 13.96
N VAL A 59 3.27 -0.64 13.14
CA VAL A 59 1.86 -0.27 13.21
C VAL A 59 1.05 -1.44 13.75
N ALA A 60 0.29 -1.19 14.81
CA ALA A 60 -0.57 -2.20 15.41
C ALA A 60 -1.66 -2.65 14.43
N ARG A 61 -2.04 -3.93 14.48
CA ARG A 61 -3.08 -4.50 13.60
C ARG A 61 -4.39 -3.72 13.63
N SER A 62 -4.79 -3.21 14.80
CA SER A 62 -6.02 -2.42 14.97
C SER A 62 -5.98 -1.10 14.20
N GLU A 63 -4.79 -0.55 13.94
CA GLU A 63 -4.62 0.69 13.17
C GLU A 63 -4.55 0.44 11.66
N HIS A 64 -4.38 -0.80 11.20
CA HIS A 64 -4.22 -1.08 9.75
C HIS A 64 -5.42 -0.60 8.93
N ALA A 65 -6.63 -0.72 9.48
CA ALA A 65 -7.87 -0.32 8.81
C ALA A 65 -8.18 1.19 8.90
N THR A 66 -7.52 1.93 9.80
CA THR A 66 -7.76 3.36 10.01
C THR A 66 -6.61 4.24 9.55
N ARG A 67 -5.40 3.68 9.44
CA ARG A 67 -4.20 4.39 9.01
C ARG A 67 -4.19 4.45 7.49
N ALA A 68 -4.49 5.62 6.96
CA ALA A 68 -4.31 5.95 5.55
C ALA A 68 -2.81 5.94 5.18
N LEU A 69 -2.51 5.45 3.99
CA LEU A 69 -1.21 5.55 3.35
C LEU A 69 -1.12 6.86 2.57
N ALA A 70 0.08 7.40 2.48
CA ALA A 70 0.44 8.56 1.68
C ALA A 70 1.39 8.16 0.55
N ALA A 71 1.48 9.02 -0.47
CA ALA A 71 2.43 8.83 -1.54
C ALA A 71 3.88 8.90 -1.00
N GLY A 72 4.72 7.97 -1.42
CA GLY A 72 6.11 7.81 -0.98
C GLY A 72 6.30 7.00 0.30
N ASP A 73 5.23 6.54 0.94
CA ASP A 73 5.32 5.70 2.13
C ASP A 73 6.04 4.36 1.86
N LYS A 74 6.70 3.84 2.89
CA LYS A 74 7.36 2.54 2.85
C LYS A 74 6.74 1.60 3.87
N LEU A 75 6.00 0.62 3.40
CA LEU A 75 5.46 -0.47 4.19
C LEU A 75 6.42 -1.66 4.18
N ASP A 76 6.69 -2.22 5.35
CA ASP A 76 7.48 -3.43 5.49
C ASP A 76 6.62 -4.47 6.20
N VAL A 77 6.41 -5.62 5.55
CA VAL A 77 5.64 -6.73 6.12
C VAL A 77 6.62 -7.83 6.49
N VAL A 78 6.78 -8.05 7.79
CA VAL A 78 7.72 -9.04 8.33
C VAL A 78 6.97 -10.16 9.03
N HIS A 79 7.50 -11.37 8.96
CA HIS A 79 6.99 -12.49 9.74
C HIS A 79 7.70 -12.52 11.10
N PRO A 80 6.96 -12.64 12.22
CA PRO A 80 7.60 -12.80 13.52
C PRO A 80 8.44 -14.09 13.51
N VAL A 81 9.73 -13.96 13.79
CA VAL A 81 10.59 -15.11 14.08
C VAL A 81 10.29 -15.57 15.50
N ALA A 82 9.49 -16.61 15.64
CA ALA A 82 9.37 -17.33 16.89
C ALA A 82 10.71 -18.04 17.17
N GLY A 83 11.59 -17.39 17.91
CA GLY A 83 12.74 -18.03 18.54
C GLY A 83 12.25 -18.89 19.70
N GLY A 84 12.53 -20.19 19.63
CA GLY A 84 12.38 -21.13 20.75
C GLY A 84 13.61 -21.11 21.65
#